data_AF-A0AAP1HAD0-F1
#
_entry.id   AF-A0AAP1HAD0-F1
#
_cell.length_a   1.000
_cell.length_b   1.000
_cell.length_c   1.000
_cell.angle_alpha   90.00
_cell.angle_beta   90.00
_cell.angle_gamma   90.00
#
_symmetry.space_group_name_H-M   'P 1'
#
loop_
_entity.id
_entity.type
_entity.pdbx_description
1 polymer ?
#
loop_
_entity_poly.entity_id
_entity_poly.type
_entity_poly.pdbx_seq_one_letter_code
_entity_poly.pdbx_strand_id
1 'polypeptide(L)'
;MYVLKSLLKEVYIVKKQWKPVDSRLNELMHEYSVSIEDLVERTGLPKQRINDYVSGFKSNMNIGTAMTFADAIGCSIEELYVWNFKERRQLTK
;
A
#
# COMPACT_ATOMS: atom_id res chain seq x y z
N MET A 1 16.76 -9.13 35.71
CA MET A 1 15.55 -8.97 34.86
C MET A 1 15.84 -8.63 33.38
N TYR A 2 17.10 -8.68 32.89
CA TYR A 2 17.43 -8.45 31.47
C TYR A 2 17.51 -9.75 30.67
N VAL A 3 18.08 -10.81 31.26
CA VAL A 3 18.27 -12.12 30.62
C VAL A 3 16.94 -12.75 30.18
N LEU A 4 15.89 -12.66 31.02
CA LEU A 4 14.55 -13.21 30.70
C LEU A 4 13.90 -12.52 29.49
N LYS A 5 14.07 -11.19 29.33
CA LYS A 5 13.54 -10.44 28.17
C LYS A 5 14.29 -10.79 26.87
N SER A 6 15.58 -11.13 26.97
CA SER A 6 16.40 -11.54 25.83
C SER A 6 16.03 -12.97 25.38
N LEU A 7 15.91 -13.90 26.33
CA LEU A 7 15.45 -15.27 26.06
C LEU A 7 14.02 -15.33 25.49
N LEU A 8 13.12 -14.46 25.95
CA LEU A 8 11.76 -14.35 25.38
C LEU A 8 11.74 -13.83 23.94
N LYS A 9 12.77 -13.12 23.45
CA LYS A 9 12.85 -12.76 22.02
C LYS A 9 13.27 -13.94 21.16
N GLU A 10 14.05 -14.87 21.69
CA GLU A 10 14.54 -16.06 20.97
C GLU A 10 13.47 -17.16 20.85
N VAL A 11 12.49 -17.20 21.76
CA VAL A 11 11.40 -18.22 21.82
C VAL A 11 10.13 -17.80 21.05
N TYR A 12 10.05 -16.56 20.56
CA TYR A 12 8.88 -16.07 19.84
C TYR A 12 9.25 -15.49 18.48
N ILE A 13 8.63 -16.03 17.42
CA ILE A 13 8.66 -15.40 16.10
C ILE A 13 7.59 -14.30 16.07
N VAL A 14 8.01 -13.07 15.81
CA VAL A 14 7.10 -11.96 15.53
C VAL A 14 6.75 -11.99 14.04
N LYS A 15 5.51 -12.36 13.71
CA LYS A 15 4.99 -12.25 12.34
C LYS A 15 4.27 -10.91 12.20
N LYS A 16 4.69 -10.09 11.23
CA LYS A 16 3.97 -8.89 10.81
C LYS A 16 3.07 -9.22 9.64
N GLN A 17 1.79 -8.89 9.74
CA GLN A 17 0.85 -8.99 8.63
C GLN A 17 0.41 -7.58 8.23
N TRP A 18 0.88 -7.13 7.07
CA TRP A 18 0.56 -5.84 6.48
C TRP A 18 -0.77 -5.88 5.74
N LYS A 19 -1.52 -4.78 5.80
CA LYS A 19 -2.75 -4.56 5.05
C LYS A 19 -2.80 -3.10 4.57
N PRO A 20 -3.18 -2.86 3.31
CA PRO A 20 -3.48 -1.51 2.86
C PRO A 20 -4.75 -1.04 3.55
N VAL A 21 -4.72 0.19 4.07
CA VAL A 21 -5.85 0.84 4.74
C VAL A 21 -6.55 1.78 3.78
N ASP A 22 -5.76 2.59 3.09
CA ASP A 22 -6.27 3.60 2.17
C ASP A 22 -5.29 3.87 1.03
N SER A 23 -5.82 4.32 -0.10
CA SER A 23 -5.07 4.66 -1.31
C SER A 23 -4.61 6.11 -1.25
N ARG A 24 -3.32 6.34 -1.51
CA ARG A 24 -2.71 7.67 -1.63
C ARG A 24 -2.70 8.19 -3.06
N LEU A 25 -3.44 7.56 -3.97
CA LEU A 25 -3.40 7.88 -5.40
C LEU A 25 -3.58 9.39 -5.68
N ASN A 26 -4.59 10.03 -5.09
CA ASN A 26 -4.84 11.45 -5.32
C ASN A 26 -3.70 12.34 -4.78
N GLU A 27 -3.18 12.04 -3.60
CA GLU A 27 -2.05 12.77 -3.01
C GLU A 27 -0.81 12.68 -3.90
N LEU A 28 -0.46 11.47 -4.34
CA LEU A 28 0.70 11.22 -5.18
C LEU A 28 0.55 11.86 -6.57
N MET A 29 -0.65 11.90 -7.13
CA MET A 29 -0.90 12.66 -8.37
C MET A 29 -0.55 14.13 -8.21
N HIS A 30 -0.92 14.75 -7.08
CA HIS A 30 -0.56 16.14 -6.79
C HIS A 30 0.94 16.32 -6.55
N GLU A 31 1.57 15.44 -5.76
CA GLU A 31 3.01 15.50 -5.44
C GLU A 31 3.88 15.36 -6.70
N TYR A 32 3.51 14.45 -7.60
CA TYR A 32 4.27 14.16 -8.82
C TYR A 32 3.77 14.96 -10.04
N SER A 33 2.81 15.88 -9.85
CA SER A 33 2.21 16.69 -10.94
C SER A 33 1.67 15.85 -12.11
N VAL A 34 1.00 14.74 -11.79
CA VAL A 34 0.38 13.81 -12.75
C VAL A 34 -1.11 14.09 -12.83
N SER A 35 -1.62 14.36 -14.03
CA SER A 35 -3.06 14.59 -14.26
C SER A 35 -3.84 13.29 -14.46
N ILE A 36 -5.17 13.36 -14.46
CA ILE A 36 -6.01 12.20 -14.81
C ILE A 36 -5.76 11.78 -16.26
N GLU A 37 -5.57 12.74 -17.16
CA GLU A 37 -5.27 12.53 -18.57
C GLU A 37 -3.94 11.78 -18.75
N ASP A 38 -2.90 12.17 -18.00
CA ASP A 38 -1.62 11.43 -17.96
C ASP A 38 -1.84 9.96 -17.57
N LEU A 39 -2.65 9.71 -16.53
CA LEU A 39 -2.93 8.34 -16.10
C LEU A 39 -3.73 7.57 -17.15
N VAL A 40 -4.67 8.19 -17.85
CA VAL A 40 -5.39 7.54 -18.96
C VAL A 40 -4.40 7.09 -20.03
N GLU A 41 -3.49 7.98 -20.43
CA GLU A 41 -2.49 7.72 -21.46
C GLU A 41 -1.51 6.61 -21.04
N ARG A 42 -0.98 6.69 -19.82
CA ARG A 42 0.05 5.76 -19.32
C ARG A 42 -0.51 4.39 -18.93
N THR A 43 -1.73 4.33 -18.40
CA THR A 43 -2.31 3.08 -17.86
C THR A 43 -3.26 2.39 -18.84
N GLY A 44 -3.78 3.10 -19.84
CA GLY A 44 -4.85 2.62 -20.71
C GLY A 44 -6.18 2.38 -20.00
N LEU A 45 -6.33 2.77 -18.72
CA LEU A 45 -7.56 2.60 -17.97
C LEU A 45 -8.60 3.66 -18.36
N PRO A 46 -9.90 3.33 -18.38
CA PRO A 46 -10.95 4.31 -18.64
C PRO A 46 -10.93 5.45 -17.62
N LYS A 47 -11.10 6.70 -18.09
CA LYS A 47 -11.14 7.90 -17.24
C LYS A 47 -12.10 7.78 -16.06
N GLN A 48 -13.28 7.20 -16.28
CA GLN A 48 -14.25 6.97 -15.19
C GLN A 48 -13.67 6.09 -14.09
N ARG A 49 -12.97 5.01 -14.46
CA ARG A 49 -12.37 4.08 -13.49
C ARG A 49 -11.27 4.76 -12.68
N ILE A 50 -10.47 5.61 -13.30
CA ILE A 50 -9.45 6.41 -12.60
C ILE A 50 -10.13 7.38 -11.62
N ASN A 51 -11.17 8.09 -12.05
CA ASN A 51 -11.93 8.99 -11.17
C ASN A 51 -12.54 8.26 -9.96
N ASP A 52 -13.06 7.05 -10.13
CA ASP A 52 -13.59 6.24 -9.03
C ASP A 52 -12.51 5.97 -7.96
N TYR A 53 -11.25 5.76 -8.36
CA TYR A 53 -10.14 5.54 -7.44
C TYR A 53 -9.63 6.85 -6.81
N VAL A 54 -9.49 7.90 -7.61
CA VAL A 54 -9.00 9.22 -7.15
C VAL A 54 -9.97 9.86 -6.15
N SER A 55 -11.28 9.72 -6.38
CA SER A 55 -12.31 10.23 -5.47
C SER A 55 -12.47 9.42 -4.18
N GLY A 56 -11.79 8.27 -4.07
CA GLY A 56 -11.95 7.35 -2.94
C GLY A 56 -13.24 6.54 -2.95
N PHE A 57 -14.10 6.67 -3.98
CA PHE A 57 -15.31 5.84 -4.12
C PHE A 57 -14.96 4.34 -4.19
N LYS A 58 -13.83 4.01 -4.81
CA LYS A 58 -13.19 2.70 -4.71
C LYS A 58 -11.87 2.83 -3.96
N SER A 59 -11.88 2.53 -2.66
CA SER A 59 -10.68 2.65 -1.82
C SER A 59 -9.61 1.59 -2.10
N ASN A 60 -10.03 0.36 -2.43
CA ASN A 60 -9.10 -0.74 -2.68
C ASN A 60 -9.04 -1.14 -4.15
N MET A 61 -7.81 -1.16 -4.67
CA MET A 61 -7.51 -1.69 -5.99
C MET A 61 -7.11 -3.15 -5.88
N ASN A 62 -7.29 -3.92 -6.95
CA ASN A 62 -6.57 -5.17 -7.04
C ASN A 62 -5.07 -4.89 -7.26
N ILE A 63 -4.23 -5.86 -6.94
CA ILE A 63 -2.76 -5.71 -6.98
C ILE A 63 -2.24 -5.31 -8.37
N GLY A 64 -2.86 -5.80 -9.45
CA GLY A 64 -2.45 -5.46 -10.81
C GLY A 64 -2.69 -4.00 -11.14
N THR A 65 -3.89 -3.51 -10.85
CA THR A 65 -4.27 -2.10 -11.02
C THR A 65 -3.41 -1.18 -10.14
N ALA A 66 -3.15 -1.57 -8.89
CA ALA A 66 -2.25 -0.82 -8.01
C ALA A 66 -0.84 -0.70 -8.61
N MET A 67 -0.27 -1.81 -9.09
CA MET A 67 1.05 -1.80 -9.71
C MET A 67 1.08 -0.92 -10.98
N THR A 68 0.03 -0.97 -11.80
CA THR A 68 -0.08 -0.11 -12.99
C THR A 68 -0.09 1.38 -12.62
N PHE A 69 -0.79 1.78 -11.55
CA PHE A 69 -0.77 3.17 -11.10
C PHE A 69 0.58 3.57 -10.50
N ALA A 70 1.19 2.68 -9.71
CA ALA A 70 2.51 2.93 -9.12
C ALA A 70 3.56 3.19 -10.21
N ASP A 71 3.60 2.34 -11.24
CA ASP A 71 4.49 2.51 -12.40
C ASP A 71 4.19 3.80 -13.17
N ALA A 72 2.92 4.10 -13.46
CA ALA A 72 2.52 5.30 -14.21
C ALA A 72 2.84 6.62 -13.49
N ILE A 73 2.83 6.62 -12.15
CA ILE A 73 3.21 7.76 -11.31
C ILE A 73 4.73 7.82 -11.10
N GLY A 74 5.40 6.67 -11.14
CA GLY A 74 6.82 6.52 -10.81
C GLY A 74 7.07 6.36 -9.32
N CYS A 75 6.12 5.77 -8.57
CA CYS A 75 6.27 5.46 -7.16
C CYS A 75 6.27 3.95 -6.90
N SER A 76 6.64 3.55 -5.68
CA SER A 76 6.51 2.16 -5.22
C SER A 76 5.08 1.85 -4.77
N ILE A 77 4.71 0.56 -4.76
CA ILE A 77 3.41 0.14 -4.25
C ILE A 77 3.29 0.37 -2.73
N GLU A 78 4.43 0.37 -2.03
CA GLU A 78 4.54 0.74 -0.63
C GLU A 78 4.15 2.21 -0.40
N GLU A 79 4.50 3.11 -1.31
CA GLU A 79 4.13 4.53 -1.23
C GLU A 79 2.67 4.78 -1.64
N LEU A 80 2.13 3.96 -2.54
CA LEU A 80 0.76 4.09 -3.06
C LEU A 80 -0.32 3.87 -1.99
N TYR A 81 0.01 3.20 -0.89
CA TYR A 81 -0.95 2.89 0.18
C TYR A 81 -0.48 3.40 1.54
N VAL A 82 -1.47 3.76 2.37
CA VAL A 82 -1.28 3.80 3.82
C VAL A 82 -1.35 2.38 4.35
N TRP A 83 -0.29 1.92 5.00
CA TRP A 83 -0.21 0.55 5.50
C TRP A 83 -0.44 0.49 7.01
N ASN A 84 -1.21 -0.51 7.43
CA ASN A 84 -1.31 -0.91 8.83
C ASN A 84 -0.80 -2.35 8.96
N PHE A 85 -0.15 -2.66 10.08
CA PHE A 85 0.27 -4.01 10.39
C PHE A 85 -0.24 -4.47 11.75
N LYS A 86 -0.57 -5.76 11.82
CA LYS A 86 -0.77 -6.45 13.09
C LYS A 86 0.46 -7.28 13.41
N GLU A 87 0.98 -7.12 14.63
CA GLU A 87 2.01 -8.01 15.16
C GLU A 87 1.35 -9.21 15.83
N ARG A 88 1.68 -10.43 15.38
CA ARG A 88 1.31 -11.65 16.07
C ARG A 88 2.57 -12.35 16.56
N ARG A 89 2.68 -12.53 17.87
CA ARG A 89 3.72 -13.37 18.48
C ARG A 89 3.27 -14.82 18.43
N GLN A 90 4.10 -15.69 17.86
CA GLN A 90 3.88 -17.14 17.89
C GLN A 90 5.03 -17.77 18.67
N LEU A 91 4.69 -18.62 19.64
CA LEU A 91 5.65 -19.49 20.32
C LEU A 91 6.25 -20.45 19.28
N THR A 92 7.57 -20.53 19.21
CA THR A 92 8.24 -21.65 18.50
C THR A 92 7.93 -22.95 19.23
N LYS A 93 7.48 -23.95 18.47
CA LYS A 93 7.27 -25.32 18.98
C LYS A 93 8.59 -26.02 19.22
#